data_AF-A0A8B3LMS1-F1
#
_entry.id   AF-A0A8B3LMS1-F1
#
_cell.length_a   1.000
_cell.length_b   1.000
_cell.length_c   1.000
_cell.angle_alpha   90.00
_cell.angle_beta   90.00
_cell.angle_gamma   90.00
#
_symmetry.space_group_name_H-M   'P 1'
#
loop_
_entity.id
_entity.type
_entity.pdbx_description
1 polymer ?
#
loop_
_entity_poly.entity_id
_entity_poly.type
_entity_poly.pdbx_seq_one_letter_code
_entity_poly.pdbx_strand_id
1 'polypeptide(L)'
;FEPIPCDVFITEATFGLPVFRHPPDTEEIARLLKSAAQFPERSHLVGAYALGKAQRVMRLLRDAGYDRPLYIHGALAKLSEYYQSQGIDLGTLEPATVESGGKDDFTGAIVVGPPSAFADRWARRFPDPISCFASGWMRIRQRAKQGGVELPLIISDHADWDELTATIKETGAEEIWVTHGREEALVRWCELEGIAARPLHLVGYEDEGD
;
A
#
# COMPACT_ATOMS: atom_id res chain seq x y z
N PHE A 1 -17.64 3.80 -1.45
CA PHE A 1 -18.64 3.98 -0.36
C PHE A 1 -19.65 5.01 -0.85
N GLU A 2 -20.73 5.25 -0.11
CA GLU A 2 -21.67 6.33 -0.40
C GLU A 2 -21.47 7.44 0.65
N PRO A 3 -21.10 8.67 0.26
CA PRO A 3 -20.97 9.78 1.19
C PRO A 3 -22.34 10.18 1.72
N ILE A 4 -22.44 10.38 3.04
CA ILE A 4 -23.65 10.84 3.71
C ILE A 4 -23.44 12.28 4.15
N PRO A 5 -24.38 13.20 3.88
CA PRO A 5 -24.30 14.56 4.39
C PRO A 5 -24.19 14.62 5.91
N CYS A 6 -23.33 15.48 6.43
CA CYS A 6 -23.16 15.66 7.88
C CYS A 6 -22.80 17.11 8.21
N ASP A 7 -22.99 17.53 9.47
CA ASP A 7 -22.62 18.88 9.91
C ASP A 7 -21.10 19.01 10.13
N VAL A 8 -20.49 17.96 10.67
CA VAL A 8 -19.06 17.87 10.99
C VAL A 8 -18.47 16.60 10.37
N PHE A 9 -17.35 16.74 9.67
CA PHE A 9 -16.59 15.62 9.12
C PHE A 9 -15.19 15.55 9.72
N ILE A 10 -14.86 14.41 10.33
CA ILE A 10 -13.52 14.13 10.87
C ILE A 10 -12.76 13.27 9.86
N THR A 11 -11.58 13.70 9.44
CA THR A 11 -10.76 12.98 8.44
C THR A 11 -9.30 12.89 8.83
N GLU A 12 -8.64 11.80 8.42
CA GLU A 12 -7.19 11.71 8.44
C GLU A 12 -6.54 12.62 7.38
N ALA A 13 -5.23 12.83 7.49
CA ALA A 13 -4.41 13.58 6.55
C ALA A 13 -3.04 12.92 6.29
N THR A 14 -2.97 11.58 6.25
CA THR A 14 -1.72 10.84 5.97
C THR A 14 -1.07 11.33 4.67
N PHE A 15 -1.88 11.51 3.62
CA PHE A 15 -1.49 12.07 2.34
C PHE A 15 -2.08 13.46 2.08
N GLY A 16 -2.26 14.26 3.14
CA GLY A 16 -2.84 15.60 3.12
C GLY A 16 -1.97 16.70 2.49
N LEU A 17 -1.09 16.37 1.54
CA LEU A 17 -0.31 17.36 0.77
C LEU A 17 -0.58 17.19 -0.75
N PRO A 18 -0.73 18.27 -1.53
CA PRO A 18 -1.02 18.21 -2.97
C PRO A 18 -0.05 17.38 -3.84
N VAL A 19 1.14 17.10 -3.33
CA VAL A 19 2.15 16.26 -4.01
C VAL A 19 1.77 14.78 -4.02
N PHE A 20 0.93 14.34 -3.08
CA PHE A 20 0.46 12.97 -2.96
C PHE A 20 -0.81 12.75 -3.79
N ARG A 21 -0.58 12.54 -5.08
CA ARG A 21 -1.58 12.03 -6.02
C ARG A 21 -1.17 10.64 -6.45
N HIS A 22 -1.96 9.62 -6.18
CA HIS A 22 -1.64 8.25 -6.52
C HIS A 22 -2.00 7.98 -7.99
N PRO A 23 -1.13 7.32 -8.77
CA PRO A 23 -1.52 6.82 -10.08
C PRO A 23 -2.55 5.68 -9.91
N PRO A 24 -3.27 5.30 -10.97
CA PRO A 24 -4.09 4.08 -10.94
C PRO A 24 -3.24 2.87 -10.52
N ASP A 25 -3.74 2.10 -9.55
CA ASP A 25 -3.02 0.93 -9.01
C ASP A 25 -2.76 -0.14 -10.08
N THR A 26 -3.64 -0.26 -11.06
CA THR A 26 -3.46 -1.10 -12.26
C THR A 26 -2.19 -0.73 -13.06
N GLU A 27 -1.82 0.55 -13.15
CA GLU A 27 -0.58 0.98 -13.82
C GLU A 27 0.66 0.56 -13.02
N GLU A 28 0.59 0.63 -11.69
CA GLU A 28 1.68 0.20 -10.81
C GLU A 28 1.88 -1.32 -10.86
N ILE A 29 0.80 -2.10 -10.93
CA ILE A 29 0.88 -3.55 -11.13
C ILE A 29 1.40 -3.89 -12.53
N ALA A 30 1.00 -3.16 -13.58
CA ALA A 30 1.57 -3.33 -14.91
C ALA A 30 3.10 -3.07 -14.91
N ARG A 31 3.58 -2.09 -14.15
CA ARG A 31 5.03 -1.85 -13.96
C ARG A 31 5.73 -3.02 -13.25
N LEU A 32 5.11 -3.59 -12.22
CA LEU A 32 5.61 -4.80 -11.55
C LEU A 32 5.73 -5.98 -12.52
N LEU A 33 4.66 -6.28 -13.26
CA LEU A 33 4.66 -7.38 -14.22
C LEU A 33 5.64 -7.17 -15.37
N LYS A 34 5.78 -5.93 -15.85
CA LYS A 34 6.80 -5.57 -16.84
C LYS A 34 8.22 -5.83 -16.32
N SER A 35 8.50 -5.47 -15.06
CA SER A 35 9.79 -5.75 -14.42
C SER A 35 10.03 -7.25 -14.27
N ALA A 36 9.01 -8.01 -13.86
CA ALA A 36 9.09 -9.48 -13.76
C ALA A 36 9.37 -10.15 -15.12
N ALA A 37 8.78 -9.64 -16.20
CA ALA A 37 9.07 -10.12 -17.55
C ALA A 37 10.48 -9.72 -18.05
N GLN A 38 11.01 -8.58 -17.61
CA GLN A 38 12.33 -8.10 -17.99
C GLN A 38 13.47 -8.84 -17.26
N PHE A 39 13.24 -9.27 -16.02
CA PHE A 39 14.21 -9.96 -15.18
C PHE A 39 13.67 -11.33 -14.74
N PRO A 40 13.43 -12.26 -15.67
CA PRO A 40 12.79 -13.55 -15.37
C PRO A 40 13.62 -14.44 -14.43
N GLU A 41 14.90 -14.16 -14.26
CA GLU A 41 15.81 -14.85 -13.35
C GLU A 41 15.75 -14.32 -11.91
N ARG A 42 15.25 -13.09 -11.70
CA ARG A 42 15.23 -12.43 -10.39
C ARG A 42 13.84 -12.54 -9.77
N SER A 43 13.77 -12.84 -8.48
CA SER A 43 12.51 -12.77 -7.73
C SER A 43 12.16 -11.32 -7.39
N HIS A 44 10.87 -10.98 -7.38
CA HIS A 44 10.39 -9.67 -6.92
C HIS A 44 9.84 -9.80 -5.51
N LEU A 45 10.50 -9.16 -4.54
CA LEU A 45 10.06 -9.11 -3.16
C LEU A 45 9.16 -7.88 -2.98
N VAL A 46 7.85 -8.08 -2.95
CA VAL A 46 6.83 -7.03 -2.86
C VAL A 46 6.40 -6.78 -1.41
N GLY A 47 6.95 -5.72 -0.83
CA GLY A 47 6.65 -5.32 0.54
C GLY A 47 5.22 -4.82 0.62
N ALA A 48 4.42 -5.34 1.54
CA ALA A 48 3.07 -4.89 1.79
C ALA A 48 2.65 -5.20 3.23
N TYR A 49 1.91 -4.29 3.87
CA TYR A 49 1.35 -4.53 5.20
C TYR A 49 0.42 -5.75 5.20
N ALA A 50 0.47 -6.52 6.28
CA ALA A 50 -0.11 -7.86 6.30
C ALA A 50 -1.65 -7.89 6.20
N LEU A 51 -2.30 -6.85 6.72
CA LEU A 51 -3.75 -6.66 6.67
C LEU A 51 -4.12 -5.66 5.58
N GLY A 52 -5.01 -6.06 4.69
CA GLY A 52 -5.55 -5.21 3.63
C GLY A 52 -4.61 -5.07 2.43
N LYS A 53 -3.45 -4.44 2.63
CA LYS A 53 -2.56 -4.05 1.51
C LYS A 53 -2.00 -5.25 0.75
N ALA A 54 -1.51 -6.28 1.46
CA ALA A 54 -1.01 -7.48 0.82
C ALA A 54 -2.10 -8.17 -0.02
N GLN A 55 -3.32 -8.30 0.51
CA GLN A 55 -4.43 -8.92 -0.22
C GLN A 55 -4.88 -8.09 -1.42
N ARG A 56 -4.87 -6.76 -1.31
CA ARG A 56 -5.12 -5.85 -2.45
C ARG A 56 -4.08 -6.06 -3.56
N VAL A 57 -2.79 -6.09 -3.23
CA VAL A 57 -1.73 -6.34 -4.21
C VAL A 57 -1.91 -7.71 -4.89
N MET A 58 -2.20 -8.76 -4.12
CA MET A 58 -2.43 -10.10 -4.66
C MET A 58 -3.65 -10.13 -5.59
N ARG A 59 -4.77 -9.50 -5.21
CA ARG A 59 -5.96 -9.42 -6.08
C ARG A 59 -5.69 -8.65 -7.37
N LEU A 60 -5.02 -7.50 -7.29
CA LEU A 60 -4.68 -6.73 -8.48
C LEU A 60 -3.75 -7.50 -9.43
N LEU A 61 -2.82 -8.30 -8.91
CA LEU A 61 -1.98 -9.20 -9.72
C LEU A 61 -2.83 -10.23 -10.48
N ARG A 62 -3.85 -10.81 -9.84
CA ARG A 62 -4.81 -11.72 -10.49
C ARG A 62 -5.66 -11.00 -11.54
N ASP A 63 -6.15 -9.81 -11.23
CA ASP A 63 -6.92 -8.99 -12.18
C ASP A 63 -6.09 -8.62 -13.42
N ALA A 64 -4.78 -8.46 -13.25
CA ALA A 64 -3.84 -8.22 -14.34
C ALA A 64 -3.39 -9.50 -15.08
N GLY A 65 -3.96 -10.67 -14.78
CA GLY A 65 -3.71 -11.93 -15.48
C GLY A 65 -2.44 -12.66 -15.03
N TYR A 66 -1.91 -12.38 -13.83
CA TYR A 66 -0.83 -13.19 -13.27
C TYR A 66 -1.43 -14.46 -12.65
N ASP A 67 -1.39 -15.58 -13.38
CA ASP A 67 -1.98 -16.87 -12.93
C ASP A 67 -0.97 -17.81 -12.24
N ARG A 68 0.32 -17.48 -12.27
CA ARG A 68 1.37 -18.27 -11.59
C ARG A 68 1.16 -18.24 -10.06
N PRO A 69 1.62 -19.27 -9.31
CA PRO A 69 1.61 -19.21 -7.85
C PRO A 69 2.26 -17.92 -7.32
N LEU A 70 1.60 -17.28 -6.36
CA LEU A 70 2.20 -16.19 -5.60
C LEU A 70 2.80 -16.78 -4.33
N TYR A 71 4.04 -16.43 -4.04
CA TYR A 71 4.68 -16.88 -2.81
C TYR A 71 4.44 -15.85 -1.71
N ILE A 72 4.14 -16.30 -0.50
CA ILE A 72 3.80 -15.42 0.61
C ILE A 72 4.67 -15.69 1.85
N HIS A 73 5.02 -14.61 2.54
CA HIS A 73 5.54 -14.73 3.89
C HIS A 73 4.47 -15.29 4.84
N GLY A 74 4.85 -16.14 5.80
CA GLY A 74 3.90 -16.79 6.72
C GLY A 74 3.02 -15.83 7.54
N ALA A 75 3.50 -14.61 7.79
CA ALA A 75 2.71 -13.54 8.42
C ALA A 75 1.44 -13.13 7.63
N LEU A 76 1.39 -13.42 6.33
CA LEU A 76 0.23 -13.14 5.47
C LEU A 76 -0.78 -14.29 5.46
N ALA A 77 -0.37 -15.50 5.84
CA ALA A 77 -1.13 -16.73 5.55
C ALA A 77 -2.53 -16.69 6.15
N LYS A 78 -2.65 -16.47 7.46
CA LYS A 78 -3.95 -16.50 8.17
C LYS A 78 -4.96 -15.47 7.62
N LEU A 79 -4.50 -14.25 7.33
CA LEU A 79 -5.37 -13.20 6.80
C LEU A 79 -5.75 -13.49 5.34
N SER A 80 -4.83 -14.02 4.54
CA SER A 80 -5.10 -14.33 3.14
C SER A 80 -6.07 -15.52 3.01
N GLU A 81 -5.90 -16.55 3.85
CA GLU A 81 -6.84 -17.66 3.99
C GLU A 81 -8.24 -17.16 4.40
N TYR A 82 -8.30 -16.22 5.35
CA TYR A 82 -9.57 -15.62 5.74
C TYR A 82 -10.24 -14.90 4.55
N TYR A 83 -9.51 -14.08 3.78
CA TYR A 83 -10.05 -13.42 2.58
C TYR A 83 -10.59 -14.44 1.56
N GLN A 84 -9.85 -15.52 1.30
CA GLN A 84 -10.30 -16.60 0.41
C GLN A 84 -11.55 -17.30 0.94
N SER A 85 -11.65 -17.52 2.27
CA SER A 85 -12.85 -18.08 2.91
C SER A 85 -14.09 -17.18 2.75
N GLN A 86 -13.88 -15.87 2.58
CA GLN A 86 -14.92 -14.89 2.31
C GLN A 86 -15.21 -14.71 0.80
N GLY A 87 -14.66 -15.58 -0.05
CA GLY A 87 -14.92 -15.57 -1.50
C GLY A 87 -14.04 -14.60 -2.29
N ILE A 88 -13.04 -13.96 -1.66
CA ILE A 88 -12.06 -13.16 -2.39
C ILE A 88 -11.02 -14.09 -2.99
N ASP A 89 -11.09 -14.28 -4.30
CA ASP A 89 -10.09 -15.06 -5.01
C ASP A 89 -8.72 -14.36 -4.94
N LEU A 90 -7.73 -14.99 -4.32
CA LEU A 90 -6.33 -14.53 -4.31
C LEU A 90 -5.44 -15.44 -5.18
N GLY A 91 -6.05 -16.40 -5.90
CA GLY A 91 -5.39 -17.48 -6.62
C GLY A 91 -4.57 -18.40 -5.72
N THR A 92 -3.64 -19.15 -6.33
CA THR A 92 -2.74 -20.06 -5.60
C THR A 92 -1.71 -19.28 -4.81
N LEU A 93 -1.71 -19.47 -3.48
CA LEU A 93 -0.75 -18.88 -2.54
C LEU A 93 0.12 -19.99 -1.94
N GLU A 94 1.43 -19.88 -2.11
CA GLU A 94 2.41 -20.85 -1.63
C GLU A 94 3.31 -20.24 -0.55
N PRO A 95 3.73 -21.00 0.47
CA PRO A 95 4.64 -20.48 1.48
C PRO A 95 6.03 -20.22 0.89
N ALA A 96 6.59 -19.06 1.19
CA ALA A 96 7.96 -18.70 0.83
C ALA A 96 9.00 -19.26 1.83
N THR A 97 8.93 -20.57 2.14
CA THR A 97 9.80 -21.27 3.10
C THR A 97 10.74 -22.27 2.40
N VAL A 98 11.87 -22.60 3.06
CA VAL A 98 12.93 -23.46 2.51
C VAL A 98 12.62 -24.97 2.63
N GLU A 99 11.67 -25.36 3.49
CA GLU A 99 11.28 -26.78 3.64
C GLU A 99 10.67 -27.38 2.35
N SER A 100 10.19 -26.53 1.45
CA SER A 100 9.57 -26.90 0.16
C SER A 100 10.51 -26.84 -1.05
N GLY A 101 11.74 -26.33 -0.95
CA GLY A 101 12.61 -26.19 -2.13
C GLY A 101 13.98 -25.57 -1.87
N GLY A 102 14.95 -25.92 -2.73
CA GLY A 102 16.31 -25.38 -2.70
C GLY A 102 16.37 -23.88 -3.08
N LYS A 103 17.58 -23.28 -3.04
CA LYS A 103 17.81 -21.86 -3.34
C LYS A 103 17.35 -21.40 -4.74
N ASP A 104 17.11 -22.34 -5.66
CA ASP A 104 16.70 -22.08 -7.05
C ASP A 104 15.16 -22.08 -7.25
N ASP A 105 14.35 -22.27 -6.19
CA ASP A 105 12.90 -22.47 -6.33
C ASP A 105 12.08 -21.18 -6.51
N PHE A 106 12.69 -20.01 -6.29
CA PHE A 106 12.00 -18.71 -6.38
C PHE A 106 12.42 -17.87 -7.59
N THR A 107 13.13 -18.45 -8.55
CA THR A 107 13.54 -17.75 -9.79
C THR A 107 12.34 -17.18 -10.54
N GLY A 108 12.35 -15.87 -10.77
CA GLY A 108 11.26 -15.16 -11.46
C GLY A 108 9.91 -15.18 -10.72
N ALA A 109 9.92 -15.52 -9.42
CA ALA A 109 8.72 -15.54 -8.59
C ALA A 109 8.38 -14.14 -8.07
N ILE A 110 7.09 -13.87 -7.91
CA ILE A 110 6.62 -12.72 -7.13
C ILE A 110 6.33 -13.21 -5.72
N VAL A 111 6.98 -12.58 -4.75
CA VAL A 111 6.91 -12.92 -3.33
C VAL A 111 6.35 -11.74 -2.56
N VAL A 112 5.25 -11.93 -1.85
CA VAL A 112 4.59 -10.87 -1.06
C VAL A 112 4.87 -11.07 0.42
N GLY A 113 5.22 -10.02 1.13
CA GLY A 113 5.54 -10.11 2.56
C GLY A 113 5.55 -8.76 3.28
N PRO A 114 5.52 -8.75 4.62
CA PRO A 114 5.72 -7.53 5.39
C PRO A 114 7.06 -6.85 5.02
N PRO A 115 7.12 -5.52 4.91
CA PRO A 115 8.36 -4.82 4.54
C PRO A 115 9.54 -5.14 5.48
N SER A 116 9.26 -5.30 6.78
CA SER A 116 10.25 -5.67 7.79
C SER A 116 10.92 -7.03 7.52
N ALA A 117 10.18 -8.00 6.98
CA ALA A 117 10.72 -9.32 6.66
C ALA A 117 11.79 -9.25 5.56
N PHE A 118 11.75 -8.25 4.69
CA PHE A 118 12.71 -8.08 3.60
C PHE A 118 13.97 -7.32 4.01
N ALA A 119 13.93 -6.60 5.14
CA ALA A 119 15.12 -6.02 5.77
C ALA A 119 15.94 -7.05 6.57
N ASP A 120 15.34 -8.21 6.88
CA ASP A 120 15.89 -9.19 7.80
C ASP A 120 16.65 -10.35 7.11
N ARG A 121 17.21 -11.24 7.95
CA ARG A 121 17.84 -12.50 7.51
C ARG A 121 16.94 -13.34 6.61
N TRP A 122 15.62 -13.18 6.70
CA TRP A 122 14.66 -13.90 5.87
C TRP A 122 14.90 -13.66 4.37
N ALA A 123 15.21 -12.42 3.95
CA ALA A 123 15.41 -12.05 2.55
C ALA A 123 16.64 -12.73 1.90
N ARG A 124 17.62 -13.18 2.71
CA ARG A 124 18.86 -13.81 2.22
C ARG A 124 18.65 -15.14 1.48
N ARG A 125 17.44 -15.69 1.51
CA ARG A 125 17.06 -16.90 0.75
C ARG A 125 16.82 -16.63 -0.73
N PHE A 126 16.56 -15.38 -1.11
CA PHE A 126 16.36 -14.98 -2.50
C PHE A 126 17.69 -14.45 -3.05
N PRO A 127 18.32 -15.12 -4.02
CA PRO A 127 19.53 -14.62 -4.63
C PRO A 127 19.21 -13.44 -5.57
N ASP A 128 19.86 -12.30 -5.34
CA ASP A 128 19.70 -11.06 -6.13
C ASP A 128 18.24 -10.65 -6.42
N PRO A 129 17.40 -10.46 -5.38
CA PRO A 129 16.00 -10.10 -5.56
C PRO A 129 15.84 -8.64 -5.99
N ILE A 130 14.79 -8.34 -6.74
CA ILE A 130 14.33 -6.97 -6.96
C ILE A 130 13.48 -6.55 -5.76
N SER A 131 14.00 -5.62 -4.97
CA SER A 131 13.30 -5.03 -3.83
C SER A 131 12.16 -4.12 -4.30
N CYS A 132 10.91 -4.45 -3.94
CA CYS A 132 9.72 -3.69 -4.25
C CYS A 132 8.99 -3.30 -2.94
N PHE A 133 8.29 -2.17 -2.93
CA PHE A 133 7.44 -1.80 -1.79
C PHE A 133 6.17 -1.11 -2.28
N ALA A 134 5.01 -1.60 -1.85
CA ALA A 134 3.70 -1.01 -2.08
C ALA A 134 3.36 -0.03 -0.95
N SER A 135 3.46 1.28 -1.22
CA SER A 135 3.07 2.34 -0.29
C SER A 135 2.86 3.66 -1.01
N GLY A 136 1.88 4.47 -0.60
CA GLY A 136 1.71 5.84 -1.13
C GLY A 136 2.96 6.71 -0.95
N TRP A 137 3.74 6.45 0.10
CA TRP A 137 5.01 7.11 0.37
C TRP A 137 6.08 6.86 -0.69
N MET A 138 5.93 5.83 -1.53
CA MET A 138 6.83 5.53 -2.64
C MET A 138 6.78 6.59 -3.75
N ARG A 139 5.82 7.52 -3.68
CA ARG A 139 5.82 8.76 -4.47
C ARG A 139 7.08 9.62 -4.21
N ILE A 140 7.64 9.57 -2.99
CA ILE A 140 8.81 10.35 -2.60
C ILE A 140 10.08 9.57 -2.90
N ARG A 141 10.80 9.99 -3.95
CA ARG A 141 12.06 9.33 -4.39
C ARG A 141 13.09 9.14 -3.27
N GLN A 142 13.20 10.10 -2.36
CA GLN A 142 14.13 9.99 -1.23
C GLN A 142 13.77 8.84 -0.28
N ARG A 143 12.47 8.62 0.01
CA ARG A 143 12.02 7.52 0.85
C ARG A 143 12.33 6.17 0.20
N ALA A 144 12.04 6.03 -1.10
CA ALA A 144 12.38 4.81 -1.85
C ALA A 144 13.90 4.51 -1.80
N LYS A 145 14.73 5.54 -2.01
CA LYS A 145 16.20 5.42 -1.93
C LYS A 145 16.68 5.03 -0.54
N GLN A 146 16.16 5.67 0.51
CA GLN A 146 16.52 5.37 1.90
C GLN A 146 16.13 3.95 2.30
N GLY A 147 14.98 3.46 1.82
CA GLY A 147 14.52 2.09 2.05
C GLY A 147 15.15 1.02 1.15
N GLY A 148 16.08 1.38 0.25
CA GLY A 148 16.68 0.42 -0.69
C GLY A 148 15.65 -0.23 -1.62
N VAL A 149 14.57 0.48 -1.94
CA VAL A 149 13.51 -0.02 -2.82
C VAL A 149 13.92 0.26 -4.27
N GLU A 150 14.18 -0.80 -5.03
CA GLU A 150 14.53 -0.73 -6.45
C GLU A 150 13.31 -0.41 -7.32
N LEU A 151 12.17 -1.04 -7.02
CA LEU A 151 10.90 -0.82 -7.70
C LEU A 151 9.84 -0.26 -6.74
N PRO A 152 9.75 1.07 -6.59
CA PRO A 152 8.67 1.70 -5.82
C PRO A 152 7.32 1.50 -6.52
N LEU A 153 6.34 1.00 -5.76
CA LEU A 153 4.95 0.83 -6.19
C LEU A 153 4.05 1.78 -5.38
N ILE A 154 3.43 2.74 -6.05
CA ILE A 154 2.61 3.79 -5.42
C ILE A 154 1.18 3.25 -5.23
N ILE A 155 1.05 2.28 -4.33
CA ILE A 155 -0.23 1.65 -3.97
C ILE A 155 -0.49 1.91 -2.49
N SER A 156 -1.60 2.59 -2.20
CA SER A 156 -1.98 3.00 -0.85
C SER A 156 -3.39 2.51 -0.49
N ASP A 157 -3.58 2.27 0.80
CA ASP A 157 -4.84 2.01 1.49
C ASP A 157 -5.44 3.28 2.12
N HIS A 158 -4.69 4.39 2.11
CA HIS A 158 -5.16 5.72 2.49
C HIS A 158 -5.52 6.54 1.26
N ALA A 159 -6.51 7.41 1.42
CA ALA A 159 -6.93 8.38 0.41
C ALA A 159 -5.78 9.33 0.06
N ASP A 160 -5.63 9.61 -1.23
CA ASP A 160 -4.70 10.62 -1.73
C ASP A 160 -5.27 12.04 -1.61
N TRP A 161 -4.52 13.05 -2.05
CA TRP A 161 -4.96 14.44 -1.98
C TRP A 161 -6.27 14.71 -2.73
N ASP A 162 -6.42 14.16 -3.93
CA ASP A 162 -7.60 14.42 -4.76
C ASP A 162 -8.82 13.67 -4.19
N GLU A 163 -8.63 12.45 -3.66
CA GLU A 163 -9.66 11.67 -2.97
C GLU A 163 -10.11 12.31 -1.65
N LEU A 164 -9.18 12.82 -0.83
CA LEU A 164 -9.48 13.54 0.41
C LEU A 164 -10.32 14.79 0.14
N THR A 165 -9.87 15.62 -0.80
CA THR A 165 -10.54 16.89 -1.14
C THR A 165 -11.89 16.68 -1.83
N ALA A 166 -12.02 15.63 -2.65
CA ALA A 166 -13.30 15.23 -3.23
C ALA A 166 -14.27 14.78 -2.14
N THR A 167 -13.84 13.88 -1.24
CA THR A 167 -14.69 13.37 -0.14
C THR A 167 -15.18 14.50 0.75
N ILE A 168 -14.32 15.46 1.12
CA ILE A 168 -14.71 16.64 1.91
C ILE A 168 -15.83 17.45 1.23
N LYS A 169 -15.80 17.59 -0.10
CA LYS A 169 -16.86 18.29 -0.83
C LYS A 169 -18.15 17.48 -0.88
N GLU A 170 -18.04 16.16 -1.05
CA GLU A 170 -19.18 15.25 -1.12
C GLU A 170 -19.96 15.15 0.19
N THR A 171 -19.32 15.33 1.34
CA THR A 171 -20.02 15.34 2.64
C THR A 171 -20.86 16.59 2.85
N GLY A 172 -20.57 17.70 2.17
CA GLY A 172 -21.26 18.97 2.36
C GLY A 172 -21.16 19.53 3.78
N ALA A 173 -20.16 19.10 4.55
CA ALA A 173 -20.03 19.48 5.96
C ALA A 173 -19.69 20.95 6.16
N GLU A 174 -20.25 21.54 7.22
CA GLU A 174 -19.99 22.92 7.61
C GLU A 174 -18.61 23.06 8.29
N GLU A 175 -18.19 22.02 9.02
CA GLU A 175 -16.88 21.96 9.68
C GLU A 175 -16.08 20.69 9.35
N ILE A 176 -14.79 20.86 9.08
CA ILE A 176 -13.83 19.77 8.85
C ILE A 176 -12.80 19.72 9.97
N TRP A 177 -12.69 18.58 10.64
CA TRP A 177 -11.73 18.37 11.72
C TRP A 177 -10.66 17.37 11.25
N VAL A 178 -9.43 17.84 11.12
CA VAL A 178 -8.35 17.07 10.50
C VAL A 178 -7.45 16.48 11.57
N THR A 179 -7.15 15.19 11.47
CA THR A 179 -6.24 14.48 12.37
C THR A 179 -5.25 13.61 11.59
N HIS A 180 -4.30 12.95 12.27
CA HIS A 180 -3.36 11.97 11.72
C HIS A 180 -2.67 12.42 10.43
N GLY A 181 -1.57 13.17 10.54
CA GLY A 181 -0.70 13.54 9.42
C GLY A 181 -0.38 15.03 9.31
N ARG A 182 -0.21 15.53 8.08
CA ARG A 182 0.16 16.93 7.81
C ARG A 182 -1.11 17.78 7.69
N GLU A 183 -1.77 17.99 8.82
CA GLU A 183 -3.09 18.65 8.94
C GLU A 183 -3.13 20.05 8.33
N GLU A 184 -2.05 20.83 8.48
CA GLU A 184 -1.96 22.25 8.10
C GLU A 184 -2.34 22.52 6.63
N ALA A 185 -1.90 21.67 5.72
CA ALA A 185 -2.14 21.88 4.29
C ALA A 185 -3.59 21.59 3.90
N LEU A 186 -4.22 20.56 4.49
CA LEU A 186 -5.61 20.23 4.24
C LEU A 186 -6.55 21.26 4.90
N VAL A 187 -6.23 21.72 6.12
CA VAL A 187 -6.93 22.83 6.78
C VAL A 187 -6.83 24.10 5.91
N ARG A 188 -5.63 24.44 5.45
CA ARG A 188 -5.42 25.61 4.58
C ARG A 188 -6.21 25.50 3.28
N TRP A 189 -6.31 24.31 2.70
CA TRP A 189 -7.11 24.10 1.49
C TRP A 189 -8.61 24.30 1.77
N CYS A 190 -9.14 23.81 2.89
CA CYS A 190 -10.54 24.04 3.26
C CYS A 190 -10.86 25.53 3.40
N GLU A 191 -9.97 26.31 4.04
CA GLU A 191 -10.12 27.77 4.15
C GLU A 191 -10.22 28.46 2.78
N LEU A 192 -9.43 28.01 1.81
CA LEU A 192 -9.43 28.55 0.44
C LEU A 192 -10.72 28.20 -0.32
N GLU A 193 -11.32 27.05 -0.01
CA GLU A 193 -12.62 26.63 -0.56
C GLU A 193 -13.82 27.22 0.21
N GLY A 194 -13.57 28.03 1.25
CA GLY A 194 -14.61 28.65 2.07
C GLY A 194 -15.27 27.70 3.07
N ILE A 195 -14.59 26.61 3.44
CA ILE A 195 -15.07 25.60 4.39
C ILE A 195 -14.34 25.79 5.72
N ALA A 196 -15.07 25.82 6.84
CA ALA A 196 -14.44 25.95 8.15
C ALA A 196 -13.67 24.66 8.48
N ALA A 197 -12.40 24.79 8.89
CA ALA A 197 -11.58 23.64 9.23
C ALA A 197 -10.63 23.92 10.39
N ARG A 198 -10.30 22.87 11.15
CA ARG A 198 -9.36 22.95 12.27
C ARG A 198 -8.62 21.64 12.51
N PRO A 199 -7.40 21.69 13.09
CA PRO A 199 -6.73 20.49 13.58
C PRO A 199 -7.51 19.89 14.75
N LEU A 200 -7.49 18.56 14.83
CA LEU A 200 -8.05 17.75 15.92
C LEU A 200 -6.93 17.01 16.63
N HIS A 201 -6.47 17.60 17.73
CA HIS A 201 -5.51 16.97 18.62
C HIS A 201 -6.21 15.96 19.53
N LEU A 202 -6.00 14.67 19.27
CA LEU A 202 -6.50 13.58 20.12
C LEU A 202 -5.58 13.44 21.34
N VAL A 203 -6.06 13.87 22.51
CA VAL A 203 -5.29 13.78 23.76
C VAL A 203 -5.05 12.31 24.11
N GLY A 204 -3.76 11.91 24.19
CA GLY A 204 -3.34 10.56 24.60
C GLY A 204 -2.96 9.62 23.45
N TYR A 205 -3.11 10.04 22.20
CA TYR A 205 -2.56 9.35 21.02
C TYR A 205 -1.53 10.28 20.39
N GLU A 206 -0.24 10.09 20.71
CA GLU A 206 0.82 10.71 19.92
C GLU A 206 0.81 10.05 18.54
N ASP A 207 0.86 10.86 17.47
CA ASP A 207 1.08 10.37 16.11
C ASP A 207 2.37 9.53 16.11
N GLU A 208 2.23 8.20 16.10
CA GLU A 208 3.33 7.28 15.79
C GLU A 208 3.68 7.48 14.31
N GLY A 209 4.47 8.52 14.05
CA GLY A 209 5.03 8.80 12.75
C GLY A 209 6.09 7.76 12.39
N ASP A 210 5.73 6.84 11.49
CA ASP A 210 6.65 6.01 10.70
C ASP A 210 7.32 6.80 9.55
#